data_AF-A0A525W9Q2-F1
#
_entry.id   AF-A0A525W9Q2-F1
#
_cell.length_a   1.000
_cell.length_b   1.000
_cell.length_c   1.000
_cell.angle_alpha   90.00
_cell.angle_beta   90.00
_cell.angle_gamma   90.00
#
_symmetry.space_group_name_H-M   'P 1'
#
loop_
_entity.id
_entity.type
_entity.pdbx_description
1 polymer ?
#
loop_
_entity_poly.entity_id
_entity_poly.type
_entity_poly.pdbx_seq_one_letter_code
_entity_poly.pdbx_strand_id
1 'polypeptide(L)'
;MGSGGAGFGGLGILFDAKGNDVYTGNRLTQGAAIGGLGLLLDGAGNDRYTSHGFAIGFGGPLGVGAVIDITGDDHYQCGDTYPSAYNSQDAPMGKPGDPLYQYDCFGLGAGSGQRILTTKVEWQPYNLAGGWGILLDLEGQDHYDSANFSQGLGYFFGTGMKLDFDGDDEHQGARYGHGASAHFGVGLFIDRQGDDRYGSSGPYYNGGVAWDNSVSLMIDAGQGRDIYAFEHSTGLGRADYAGWGLFIDEGGEDQYRVASGFGDSSEKSVAGFFDLNGNDIYAPHPDSSMPPDTRPGNGKLFLYPQGGTFIDR
;
A
#
# COMPACT_ATOMS: atom_id res chain seq x y z
N MET A 1 11.12 -1.94 -25.71
CA MET A 1 10.22 -1.87 -24.53
C MET A 1 8.96 -2.66 -24.88
N GLY A 2 8.69 -3.73 -24.13
CA GLY A 2 7.45 -4.50 -24.22
C GLY A 2 6.50 -4.13 -23.08
N SER A 3 5.24 -4.58 -23.14
CA SER A 3 4.25 -4.28 -22.11
C SER A 3 4.46 -5.05 -20.79
N GLY A 4 5.32 -6.07 -20.77
CA GLY A 4 5.57 -6.87 -19.57
C GLY A 4 4.38 -7.76 -19.19
N GLY A 5 3.71 -8.41 -20.15
CA GLY A 5 2.57 -9.28 -19.84
C GLY A 5 1.24 -8.55 -19.59
N ALA A 6 1.06 -7.31 -20.07
CA ALA A 6 -0.20 -6.58 -19.86
C ALA A 6 -1.37 -7.13 -20.71
N GLY A 7 -2.57 -7.19 -20.14
CA GLY A 7 -3.78 -7.73 -20.77
C GLY A 7 -4.96 -6.74 -20.86
N PHE A 8 -5.42 -6.44 -22.09
CA PHE A 8 -6.57 -5.54 -22.32
C PHE A 8 -7.66 -6.26 -23.12
N GLY A 9 -8.77 -6.63 -22.47
CA GLY A 9 -9.84 -7.41 -23.13
C GLY A 9 -9.44 -8.84 -23.51
N GLY A 10 -8.36 -9.36 -22.93
CA GLY A 10 -7.75 -10.64 -23.31
C GLY A 10 -6.63 -11.06 -22.35
N LEU A 11 -5.74 -11.93 -22.80
CA LEU A 11 -4.61 -12.43 -22.00
C LEU A 11 -3.30 -11.77 -22.45
N GLY A 12 -2.59 -11.18 -21.50
CA GLY A 12 -1.17 -10.85 -21.60
C GLY A 12 -0.40 -11.68 -20.59
N ILE A 13 0.63 -12.39 -21.05
CA ILE A 13 1.47 -13.22 -20.18
C ILE A 13 2.92 -13.00 -20.59
N LEU A 14 3.76 -12.69 -19.61
CA LEU A 14 5.21 -12.77 -19.69
C LEU A 14 5.66 -13.77 -18.64
N PHE A 15 6.47 -14.73 -19.07
CA PHE A 15 7.16 -15.67 -18.20
C PHE A 15 8.65 -15.52 -18.46
N ASP A 16 9.38 -15.08 -17.45
CA ASP A 16 10.82 -15.23 -17.38
C ASP A 16 11.16 -16.33 -16.36
N ALA A 17 12.21 -17.08 -16.64
CA ALA A 17 12.57 -18.23 -15.83
C ALA A 17 13.86 -18.02 -15.03
N LYS A 18 14.70 -17.06 -15.45
CA LYS A 18 15.98 -16.75 -14.85
C LYS A 18 16.59 -15.53 -15.54
N GLY A 19 17.31 -14.74 -14.78
CA GLY A 19 18.17 -13.69 -15.31
C GLY A 19 18.34 -12.59 -14.28
N ASN A 20 19.00 -11.51 -14.69
CA ASN A 20 18.94 -10.26 -13.95
C ASN A 20 18.39 -9.26 -14.97
N ASP A 21 17.10 -9.03 -14.90
CA ASP A 21 16.28 -8.45 -15.94
C ASP A 21 15.82 -7.05 -15.56
N VAL A 22 15.51 -6.27 -16.60
CA VAL A 22 15.08 -4.88 -16.46
C VAL A 22 13.75 -4.70 -17.16
N TYR A 23 12.69 -4.61 -16.36
CA TYR A 23 11.32 -4.39 -16.78
C TYR A 23 10.99 -2.90 -16.70
N THR A 24 11.07 -2.19 -17.82
CA THR A 24 10.71 -0.76 -17.88
C THR A 24 9.43 -0.49 -18.66
N GLY A 25 8.52 0.28 -18.05
CA GLY A 25 7.24 0.69 -18.62
C GLY A 25 6.85 2.12 -18.19
N ASN A 26 5.73 2.61 -18.68
CA ASN A 26 5.20 3.92 -18.28
C ASN A 26 3.88 3.78 -17.51
N ARG A 27 2.81 3.40 -18.21
CA ARG A 27 1.55 3.03 -17.56
C ARG A 27 0.97 1.78 -18.19
N LEU A 28 0.20 1.02 -17.43
CA LEU A 28 -0.46 -0.20 -17.89
C LEU A 28 0.56 -1.21 -18.44
N THR A 29 1.59 -1.48 -17.65
CA THR A 29 2.70 -2.41 -17.93
C THR A 29 2.94 -3.36 -16.76
N GLN A 30 3.75 -4.40 -16.96
CA GLN A 30 4.18 -5.36 -15.93
C GLN A 30 2.97 -5.99 -15.22
N GLY A 31 2.35 -6.97 -15.87
CA GLY A 31 1.20 -7.67 -15.32
C GLY A 31 -0.08 -6.84 -15.22
N ALA A 32 -0.14 -5.60 -15.72
CA ALA A 32 -1.34 -4.78 -15.62
C ALA A 32 -2.50 -5.28 -16.50
N ALA A 33 -3.74 -5.09 -16.06
CA ALA A 33 -4.91 -5.54 -16.82
C ALA A 33 -6.15 -4.63 -16.74
N ILE A 34 -6.93 -4.62 -17.83
CA ILE A 34 -8.32 -4.11 -17.88
C ILE A 34 -9.15 -5.07 -18.73
N GLY A 35 -10.25 -5.59 -18.20
CA GLY A 35 -11.14 -6.50 -18.94
C GLY A 35 -10.53 -7.84 -19.34
N GLY A 36 -9.48 -8.28 -18.65
CA GLY A 36 -8.70 -9.47 -19.01
C GLY A 36 -7.71 -9.88 -17.92
N LEU A 37 -6.72 -10.69 -18.30
CA LEU A 37 -5.62 -11.11 -17.42
C LEU A 37 -4.31 -10.50 -17.93
N GLY A 38 -3.61 -9.82 -17.05
CA GLY A 38 -2.21 -9.47 -17.21
C GLY A 38 -1.39 -10.27 -16.19
N LEU A 39 -0.33 -10.93 -16.64
CA LEU A 39 0.55 -11.72 -15.79
C LEU A 39 2.00 -11.50 -16.19
N LEU A 40 2.83 -11.14 -15.22
CA LEU A 40 4.28 -11.28 -15.28
C LEU A 40 4.66 -12.30 -14.20
N LEU A 41 5.33 -13.38 -14.60
CA LEU A 41 5.91 -14.36 -13.69
C LEU A 41 7.42 -14.35 -13.95
N ASP A 42 8.20 -13.87 -12.99
CA ASP A 42 9.65 -14.06 -12.95
C ASP A 42 9.96 -15.28 -12.08
N GLY A 43 11.04 -15.99 -12.40
CA GLY A 43 11.40 -17.24 -11.75
C GLY A 43 12.69 -17.17 -10.94
N ALA A 44 13.62 -16.27 -11.28
CA ALA A 44 14.88 -16.16 -10.56
C ALA A 44 15.76 -14.99 -10.99
N GLY A 45 16.39 -14.38 -10.00
CA GLY A 45 17.57 -13.52 -10.10
C GLY A 45 17.23 -12.08 -9.71
N ASN A 46 18.20 -11.17 -9.81
CA ASN A 46 18.04 -9.85 -9.21
C ASN A 46 17.61 -8.84 -10.27
N ASP A 47 16.33 -8.50 -10.24
CA ASP A 47 15.61 -7.78 -11.28
C ASP A 47 15.23 -6.37 -10.86
N ARG A 48 14.86 -5.59 -11.88
CA ARG A 48 14.40 -4.22 -11.70
C ARG A 48 13.10 -3.97 -12.45
N TYR A 49 12.05 -3.67 -11.70
CA TYR A 49 10.76 -3.25 -12.20
C TYR A 49 10.65 -1.72 -12.07
N THR A 50 10.33 -1.05 -13.18
CA THR A 50 10.23 0.42 -13.21
C THR A 50 9.02 0.80 -14.05
N SER A 51 8.09 1.53 -13.45
CA SER A 51 6.93 2.11 -14.11
C SER A 51 6.44 3.39 -13.41
N HIS A 52 5.46 4.06 -13.99
CA HIS A 52 5.00 5.36 -13.52
C HIS A 52 3.53 5.37 -13.10
N GLY A 53 2.78 4.31 -13.43
CA GLY A 53 1.53 4.03 -12.74
C GLY A 53 0.58 3.06 -13.43
N PHE A 54 -0.47 2.61 -12.75
CA PHE A 54 -1.35 1.55 -13.25
C PHE A 54 -0.54 0.33 -13.72
N ALA A 55 0.46 -0.10 -12.95
CA ALA A 55 1.49 -1.06 -13.36
C ALA A 55 1.91 -1.97 -12.20
N ILE A 56 2.76 -2.97 -12.48
CA ILE A 56 3.28 -3.92 -11.49
C ILE A 56 2.10 -4.60 -10.77
N GLY A 57 1.41 -5.48 -11.50
CA GLY A 57 0.28 -6.23 -10.97
C GLY A 57 -0.99 -5.39 -10.80
N PHE A 58 -1.18 -4.35 -11.59
CA PHE A 58 -2.37 -3.49 -11.50
C PHE A 58 -3.64 -4.14 -12.08
N GLY A 59 -4.73 -4.15 -11.32
CA GLY A 59 -6.05 -4.63 -11.74
C GLY A 59 -7.07 -3.51 -11.95
N GLY A 60 -7.30 -3.12 -13.20
CA GLY A 60 -8.37 -2.20 -13.58
C GLY A 60 -9.73 -2.87 -13.76
N PRO A 61 -10.78 -2.14 -14.20
CA PRO A 61 -12.12 -2.70 -14.32
C PRO A 61 -12.18 -4.02 -15.09
N LEU A 62 -12.88 -5.01 -14.52
CA LEU A 62 -13.00 -6.37 -15.07
C LEU A 62 -11.65 -7.08 -15.33
N GLY A 63 -10.55 -6.56 -14.77
CA GLY A 63 -9.20 -7.05 -14.97
C GLY A 63 -8.66 -7.79 -13.75
N VAL A 64 -7.79 -8.76 -14.00
CA VAL A 64 -6.89 -9.33 -13.00
C VAL A 64 -5.47 -9.02 -13.49
N GLY A 65 -4.75 -8.20 -12.74
CA GLY A 65 -3.34 -7.95 -12.97
C GLY A 65 -2.50 -8.60 -11.91
N ALA A 66 -1.43 -9.29 -12.30
CA ALA A 66 -0.55 -10.00 -11.39
C ALA A 66 0.92 -9.87 -11.80
N VAL A 67 1.77 -9.61 -10.81
CA VAL A 67 3.21 -9.89 -10.85
C VAL A 67 3.47 -10.95 -9.79
N ILE A 68 4.19 -12.00 -10.17
CA ILE A 68 4.65 -13.05 -9.27
C ILE A 68 6.15 -13.14 -9.48
N ASP A 69 6.92 -12.86 -8.44
CA ASP A 69 8.35 -13.10 -8.37
C ASP A 69 8.60 -14.26 -7.40
N ILE A 70 9.66 -15.00 -7.63
CA ILE A 70 9.92 -16.27 -6.95
C ILE A 70 11.21 -16.21 -6.12
N THR A 71 12.30 -15.66 -6.67
CA THR A 71 13.57 -15.55 -5.93
C THR A 71 14.40 -14.41 -6.51
N GLY A 72 15.02 -13.60 -5.68
CA GLY A 72 15.88 -12.52 -6.15
C GLY A 72 16.12 -11.50 -5.05
N ASP A 73 17.07 -10.60 -5.22
CA ASP A 73 17.00 -9.34 -4.46
C ASP A 73 16.56 -8.29 -5.47
N ASP A 74 15.29 -7.91 -5.42
CA ASP A 74 14.57 -7.21 -6.47
C ASP A 74 14.28 -5.75 -6.13
N HIS A 75 14.12 -4.94 -7.18
CA HIS A 75 13.75 -3.53 -7.04
C HIS A 75 12.47 -3.19 -7.79
N TYR A 76 11.41 -2.91 -7.03
CA TYR A 76 10.10 -2.49 -7.54
C TYR A 76 9.90 -0.99 -7.44
N GLN A 77 9.81 -0.30 -8.58
CA GLN A 77 9.61 1.14 -8.61
C GLN A 77 8.35 1.55 -9.36
N CYS A 78 7.51 2.35 -8.70
CA CYS A 78 6.30 2.92 -9.29
C CYS A 78 6.00 4.34 -8.82
N GLY A 79 5.93 5.30 -9.73
CA GLY A 79 5.51 6.67 -9.43
C GLY A 79 6.32 7.72 -10.19
N ASP A 80 6.82 8.73 -9.47
CA ASP A 80 7.77 9.79 -9.87
C ASP A 80 7.43 10.73 -11.05
N THR A 81 6.40 10.40 -11.85
CA THR A 81 6.14 11.11 -13.11
C THR A 81 4.82 11.86 -13.11
N TYR A 82 3.78 11.33 -12.47
CA TYR A 82 2.45 11.91 -12.48
C TYR A 82 2.12 12.57 -11.15
N PRO A 83 2.14 13.91 -11.05
CA PRO A 83 1.94 14.59 -9.79
C PRO A 83 0.57 14.31 -9.19
N SER A 84 0.55 14.10 -7.88
CA SER A 84 -0.69 13.88 -7.17
C SER A 84 -1.53 15.15 -7.09
N ALA A 85 -2.85 15.00 -7.24
CA ALA A 85 -3.80 16.10 -7.05
C ALA A 85 -3.74 16.70 -5.62
N TYR A 86 -3.30 15.89 -4.64
CA TYR A 86 -3.16 16.32 -3.24
C TYR A 86 -2.06 17.35 -3.02
N ASN A 87 -1.10 17.51 -3.94
CA ASN A 87 -0.02 18.50 -3.79
C ASN A 87 -0.56 19.93 -3.62
N SER A 88 -1.74 20.24 -4.17
CA SER A 88 -2.38 21.55 -3.99
C SER A 88 -2.68 21.89 -2.52
N GLN A 89 -2.86 20.87 -1.69
CA GLN A 89 -3.11 20.99 -0.25
C GLN A 89 -1.86 20.61 0.58
N ASP A 90 -1.22 19.49 0.25
CA ASP A 90 -0.14 18.90 1.05
C ASP A 90 1.20 19.60 0.85
N ALA A 91 1.46 20.09 -0.37
CA ALA A 91 2.71 20.71 -0.76
C ALA A 91 2.46 21.89 -1.73
N PRO A 92 1.71 22.93 -1.32
CA PRO A 92 1.21 23.98 -2.22
C PRO A 92 2.32 24.78 -2.91
N MET A 93 3.51 24.80 -2.32
CA MET A 93 4.72 25.45 -2.87
C MET A 93 5.77 24.44 -3.37
N GLY A 94 5.49 23.15 -3.22
CA GLY A 94 6.39 22.08 -3.62
C GLY A 94 6.46 21.92 -5.14
N LYS A 95 7.57 21.37 -5.59
CA LYS A 95 7.87 21.09 -7.00
C LYS A 95 8.32 19.64 -7.15
N PRO A 96 8.20 19.07 -8.37
CA PRO A 96 8.79 17.78 -8.68
C PRO A 96 10.24 17.65 -8.18
N GLY A 97 10.51 16.60 -7.39
CA GLY A 97 11.80 16.36 -6.75
C GLY A 97 11.96 16.94 -5.32
N ASP A 98 11.04 17.78 -4.85
CA ASP A 98 11.05 18.20 -3.44
C ASP A 98 10.61 17.02 -2.55
N PRO A 99 11.15 16.86 -1.32
CA PRO A 99 10.92 15.67 -0.48
C PRO A 99 9.46 15.36 -0.14
N LEU A 100 8.60 16.38 -0.08
CA LEU A 100 7.17 16.24 0.25
C LEU A 100 6.25 16.31 -0.98
N TYR A 101 6.82 16.42 -2.18
CA TYR A 101 6.05 16.47 -3.41
C TYR A 101 5.66 15.06 -3.84
N GLN A 102 4.35 14.80 -3.89
CA GLN A 102 3.83 13.46 -4.10
C GLN A 102 3.47 13.18 -5.57
N TYR A 103 3.53 11.91 -5.93
CA TYR A 103 3.11 11.39 -7.23
C TYR A 103 2.06 10.30 -7.04
N ASP A 104 1.31 9.98 -8.08
CA ASP A 104 0.39 8.85 -8.08
C ASP A 104 1.06 7.63 -8.74
N CYS A 105 0.90 6.46 -8.11
CA CYS A 105 1.36 5.17 -8.63
C CYS A 105 0.19 4.30 -9.13
N PHE A 106 -0.75 3.86 -8.29
CA PHE A 106 -1.73 2.81 -8.67
C PHE A 106 -1.04 1.55 -9.21
N GLY A 107 -0.08 1.01 -8.46
CA GLY A 107 0.66 -0.18 -8.83
C GLY A 107 1.10 -0.97 -7.61
N LEU A 108 1.98 -1.96 -7.80
CA LEU A 108 2.41 -2.89 -6.76
C LEU A 108 1.19 -3.62 -6.15
N GLY A 109 0.45 -4.29 -7.03
CA GLY A 109 -0.74 -5.04 -6.65
C GLY A 109 -1.98 -4.18 -6.41
N ALA A 110 -2.01 -2.91 -6.85
CA ALA A 110 -3.20 -2.07 -6.70
C ALA A 110 -4.37 -2.55 -7.60
N GLY A 111 -5.57 -2.66 -7.02
CA GLY A 111 -6.82 -2.85 -7.76
C GLY A 111 -7.64 -1.56 -7.77
N SER A 112 -8.04 -1.07 -8.96
CA SER A 112 -8.80 0.18 -9.08
C SER A 112 -9.96 0.11 -10.05
N GLY A 113 -11.11 0.67 -9.65
CA GLY A 113 -12.19 1.01 -10.56
C GLY A 113 -11.94 2.29 -11.36
N GLN A 114 -12.77 2.50 -12.37
CA GLN A 114 -12.84 3.76 -13.10
C GLN A 114 -13.87 4.65 -12.41
N ARG A 115 -13.37 5.57 -11.57
CA ARG A 115 -14.19 6.58 -10.91
C ARG A 115 -14.19 7.88 -11.72
N ILE A 116 -15.34 8.24 -12.27
CA ILE A 116 -15.51 9.46 -13.05
C ILE A 116 -15.99 10.58 -12.12
N LEU A 117 -15.06 11.46 -11.75
CA LEU A 117 -15.35 12.65 -10.94
C LEU A 117 -15.79 13.79 -11.85
N THR A 118 -17.11 14.01 -11.92
CA THR A 118 -17.73 14.99 -12.83
C THR A 118 -19.02 15.56 -12.26
N THR A 119 -19.31 16.82 -12.60
CA THR A 119 -20.59 17.48 -12.28
C THR A 119 -21.72 17.09 -13.23
N LYS A 120 -21.40 16.43 -14.35
CA LYS A 120 -22.36 16.00 -15.35
C LYS A 120 -22.96 14.64 -14.99
N VAL A 121 -24.20 14.65 -14.51
CA VAL A 121 -24.89 13.44 -14.00
C VAL A 121 -24.97 12.33 -15.05
N GLU A 122 -25.08 12.67 -16.33
CA GLU A 122 -25.15 11.70 -17.43
C GLU A 122 -23.87 10.87 -17.61
N TRP A 123 -22.76 11.27 -16.98
CA TRP A 123 -21.51 10.51 -17.01
C TRP A 123 -21.38 9.51 -15.85
N GLN A 124 -22.18 9.66 -14.81
CA GLN A 124 -22.17 8.77 -13.63
C GLN A 124 -22.40 7.29 -13.98
N PRO A 125 -23.26 6.92 -14.96
CA PRO A 125 -23.44 5.51 -15.34
C PRO A 125 -22.22 4.84 -15.98
N TYR A 126 -21.18 5.60 -16.38
CA TYR A 126 -19.94 5.05 -16.96
C TYR A 126 -18.85 4.78 -15.92
N ASN A 127 -19.17 4.94 -14.62
CA ASN A 127 -18.31 4.40 -13.58
C ASN A 127 -18.21 2.87 -13.72
N LEU A 128 -17.01 2.34 -13.53
CA LEU A 128 -16.79 0.89 -13.54
C LEU A 128 -16.16 0.46 -12.22
N ALA A 129 -16.70 -0.61 -11.63
CA ALA A 129 -16.08 -1.25 -10.48
C ALA A 129 -14.67 -1.77 -10.83
N GLY A 130 -13.80 -1.81 -9.83
CA GLY A 130 -12.41 -2.22 -10.00
C GLY A 130 -12.20 -3.69 -10.30
N GLY A 131 -10.93 -3.99 -10.55
CA GLY A 131 -10.42 -5.34 -10.73
C GLY A 131 -9.60 -5.79 -9.53
N TRP A 132 -8.80 -6.83 -9.78
CA TRP A 132 -7.92 -7.47 -8.81
C TRP A 132 -6.48 -7.16 -9.19
N GLY A 133 -5.78 -6.41 -8.36
CA GLY A 133 -4.34 -6.23 -8.46
C GLY A 133 -3.63 -7.15 -7.49
N ILE A 134 -2.54 -7.77 -7.93
CA ILE A 134 -1.77 -8.73 -7.15
C ILE A 134 -0.27 -8.51 -7.41
N LEU A 135 0.50 -8.33 -6.35
CA LEU A 135 1.94 -8.50 -6.32
C LEU A 135 2.23 -9.60 -5.29
N LEU A 136 2.94 -10.65 -5.72
CA LEU A 136 3.40 -11.74 -4.87
C LEU A 136 4.90 -11.87 -5.05
N ASP A 137 5.64 -11.58 -3.99
CA ASP A 137 7.05 -11.94 -3.85
C ASP A 137 7.16 -13.12 -2.87
N LEU A 138 8.12 -14.02 -3.09
CA LEU A 138 8.27 -15.25 -2.30
C LEU A 138 9.58 -15.33 -1.51
N GLU A 139 10.69 -14.89 -2.08
CA GLU A 139 12.02 -15.01 -1.51
C GLU A 139 12.89 -13.85 -1.99
N GLY A 140 13.45 -13.07 -1.07
CA GLY A 140 14.37 -12.02 -1.48
C GLY A 140 14.86 -11.12 -0.38
N GLN A 141 15.49 -10.02 -0.75
CA GLN A 141 15.69 -8.86 0.11
C GLN A 141 15.42 -7.67 -0.79
N ASP A 142 14.19 -7.20 -0.74
CA ASP A 142 13.59 -6.43 -1.79
C ASP A 142 13.40 -4.98 -1.41
N HIS A 143 13.49 -4.14 -2.43
CA HIS A 143 13.25 -2.72 -2.32
C HIS A 143 11.97 -2.35 -3.08
N TYR A 144 11.03 -1.73 -2.39
CA TYR A 144 9.76 -1.26 -2.94
C TYR A 144 9.69 0.26 -2.87
N ASP A 145 9.98 0.93 -3.98
CA ASP A 145 9.93 2.38 -4.11
C ASP A 145 8.64 2.84 -4.80
N SER A 146 7.64 3.20 -4.01
CA SER A 146 6.32 3.55 -4.53
C SER A 146 5.81 4.92 -4.08
N ALA A 147 4.91 5.49 -4.88
CA ALA A 147 4.24 6.76 -4.58
C ALA A 147 2.83 6.54 -4.00
N ASN A 148 1.92 7.49 -4.20
CA ASN A 148 0.56 7.38 -3.66
C ASN A 148 -0.19 6.20 -4.26
N PHE A 149 -1.12 5.63 -3.49
CA PHE A 149 -2.06 4.63 -3.97
C PHE A 149 -1.35 3.38 -4.50
N SER A 150 -0.51 2.72 -3.69
CA SER A 150 0.36 1.64 -4.17
C SER A 150 0.09 0.30 -3.48
N GLN A 151 1.00 -0.10 -2.58
CA GLN A 151 1.23 -1.49 -2.18
C GLN A 151 -0.04 -2.11 -1.59
N GLY A 152 -0.64 -3.03 -2.34
CA GLY A 152 -1.87 -3.71 -1.94
C GLY A 152 -3.11 -2.80 -1.83
N LEU A 153 -3.18 -1.71 -2.60
CA LEU A 153 -4.30 -0.77 -2.54
C LEU A 153 -5.58 -1.29 -3.22
N GLY A 154 -6.71 -1.22 -2.51
CA GLY A 154 -8.05 -1.24 -3.14
C GLY A 154 -8.64 0.16 -3.37
N TYR A 155 -8.99 0.52 -4.60
CA TYR A 155 -9.63 1.82 -4.92
C TYR A 155 -10.91 1.63 -5.74
N PHE A 156 -12.01 2.29 -5.36
CA PHE A 156 -13.27 2.32 -6.11
C PHE A 156 -13.77 0.93 -6.54
N PHE A 157 -14.19 0.11 -5.58
CA PHE A 157 -14.58 -1.30 -5.76
C PHE A 157 -13.46 -2.21 -6.30
N GLY A 158 -12.22 -1.75 -6.33
CA GLY A 158 -11.05 -2.57 -6.65
C GLY A 158 -10.53 -3.33 -5.43
N THR A 159 -9.90 -4.47 -5.68
CA THR A 159 -9.20 -5.28 -4.68
C THR A 159 -7.72 -5.26 -4.98
N GLY A 160 -6.90 -4.78 -4.07
CA GLY A 160 -5.45 -4.83 -4.17
C GLY A 160 -4.84 -5.79 -3.16
N MET A 161 -3.79 -6.50 -3.57
CA MET A 161 -3.06 -7.46 -2.76
C MET A 161 -1.57 -7.30 -3.00
N LYS A 162 -0.81 -7.10 -1.92
CA LYS A 162 0.64 -7.31 -1.90
C LYS A 162 0.95 -8.40 -0.88
N LEU A 163 1.71 -9.39 -1.28
CA LEU A 163 2.16 -10.50 -0.44
C LEU A 163 3.66 -10.60 -0.60
N ASP A 164 4.37 -10.47 0.51
CA ASP A 164 5.82 -10.61 0.63
C ASP A 164 6.10 -11.65 1.72
N PHE A 165 7.00 -12.61 1.47
CA PHE A 165 7.06 -13.84 2.28
C PHE A 165 8.39 -14.16 2.93
N ASP A 166 9.50 -13.57 2.51
CA ASP A 166 10.83 -13.80 3.07
C ASP A 166 11.77 -12.70 2.61
N GLY A 167 12.43 -12.03 3.56
CA GLY A 167 13.46 -11.05 3.28
C GLY A 167 13.75 -10.15 4.45
N ASP A 168 14.68 -9.22 4.28
CA ASP A 168 14.80 -8.04 5.14
C ASP A 168 14.53 -6.85 4.20
N ASP A 169 13.26 -6.44 4.12
CA ASP A 169 12.73 -5.66 3.02
C ASP A 169 12.59 -4.17 3.33
N GLU A 170 12.62 -3.35 2.28
CA GLU A 170 12.38 -1.92 2.36
C GLU A 170 11.11 -1.53 1.61
N HIS A 171 10.10 -1.07 2.35
CA HIS A 171 8.82 -0.62 1.83
C HIS A 171 8.68 0.89 1.90
N GLN A 172 8.98 1.57 0.81
CA GLN A 172 8.76 3.00 0.67
C GLN A 172 7.46 3.29 -0.08
N GLY A 173 6.58 4.04 0.57
CA GLY A 173 5.33 4.53 0.00
C GLY A 173 5.16 6.04 0.13
N ALA A 174 3.95 6.48 -0.20
CA ALA A 174 3.45 7.81 0.13
C ALA A 174 2.03 7.71 0.70
N ARG A 175 1.09 8.56 0.29
CA ARG A 175 -0.29 8.50 0.80
C ARG A 175 -1.00 7.23 0.31
N TYR A 176 -1.67 6.50 1.20
CA TYR A 176 -2.30 5.21 0.88
C TYR A 176 -1.28 4.20 0.30
N GLY A 177 -0.06 4.19 0.87
CA GLY A 177 1.08 3.45 0.33
C GLY A 177 1.23 2.02 0.82
N HIS A 178 0.60 1.64 1.93
CA HIS A 178 0.77 0.30 2.54
C HIS A 178 -0.59 -0.26 2.99
N GLY A 179 -1.07 -1.30 2.31
CA GLY A 179 -2.25 -2.08 2.72
C GLY A 179 -3.51 -1.23 2.85
N ALA A 180 -3.70 -0.28 1.94
CA ALA A 180 -4.71 0.76 2.08
C ALA A 180 -5.96 0.51 1.21
N SER A 181 -7.06 1.19 1.52
CA SER A 181 -8.25 1.15 0.67
C SER A 181 -9.08 2.42 0.72
N ALA A 182 -9.71 2.76 -0.42
CA ALA A 182 -10.57 3.93 -0.55
C ALA A 182 -11.76 3.68 -1.49
N HIS A 183 -12.92 4.26 -1.13
CA HIS A 183 -14.15 4.24 -1.92
C HIS A 183 -14.65 2.80 -2.23
N PHE A 184 -15.10 2.06 -1.22
CA PHE A 184 -15.52 0.65 -1.36
C PHE A 184 -14.41 -0.29 -1.82
N GLY A 185 -13.16 0.09 -1.67
CA GLY A 185 -12.01 -0.74 -2.04
C GLY A 185 -11.74 -1.83 -1.01
N VAL A 186 -10.97 -2.84 -1.41
CA VAL A 186 -10.42 -3.86 -0.52
C VAL A 186 -8.91 -3.89 -0.65
N GLY A 187 -8.18 -3.67 0.45
CA GLY A 187 -6.72 -3.72 0.48
C GLY A 187 -6.20 -4.85 1.36
N LEU A 188 -5.20 -5.58 0.86
CA LEU A 188 -4.46 -6.59 1.60
C LEU A 188 -2.95 -6.37 1.41
N PHE A 189 -2.22 -6.26 2.52
CA PHE A 189 -0.77 -6.31 2.54
C PHE A 189 -0.38 -7.36 3.58
N ILE A 190 0.37 -8.38 3.19
CA ILE A 190 1.01 -9.29 4.14
C ILE A 190 2.50 -9.26 3.87
N ASP A 191 3.27 -8.92 4.90
CA ASP A 191 4.67 -9.29 5.05
C ASP A 191 4.73 -10.46 6.05
N ARG A 192 5.67 -11.40 5.88
CA ARG A 192 5.65 -12.67 6.64
C ARG A 192 6.80 -12.85 7.61
N GLN A 193 8.00 -12.38 7.28
CA GLN A 193 9.18 -12.52 8.10
C GLN A 193 10.28 -11.61 7.58
N GLY A 194 11.01 -10.98 8.50
CA GLY A 194 12.16 -10.14 8.17
C GLY A 194 12.51 -9.21 9.32
N ASP A 195 13.63 -8.49 9.20
CA ASP A 195 13.86 -7.23 9.93
C ASP A 195 13.58 -6.05 8.97
N ASP A 196 12.32 -5.66 8.84
CA ASP A 196 11.79 -4.87 7.74
C ASP A 196 11.72 -3.36 8.04
N ARG A 197 11.65 -2.57 6.98
CA ARG A 197 11.53 -1.10 7.08
C ARG A 197 10.39 -0.56 6.26
N TYR A 198 9.47 0.12 6.93
CA TYR A 198 8.32 0.77 6.32
C TYR A 198 8.45 2.29 6.39
N GLY A 199 8.48 2.96 5.25
CA GLY A 199 8.67 4.40 5.13
C GLY A 199 7.54 5.08 4.36
N SER A 200 7.19 6.31 4.73
CA SER A 200 6.21 7.10 3.96
C SER A 200 6.59 8.55 3.82
N SER A 201 6.61 9.02 2.58
CA SER A 201 6.79 10.44 2.22
C SER A 201 5.47 11.24 2.23
N GLY A 202 4.33 10.56 2.28
CA GLY A 202 3.00 11.16 2.20
C GLY A 202 2.39 11.41 3.58
N PRO A 203 1.56 12.47 3.77
CA PRO A 203 1.16 12.91 5.08
C PRO A 203 0.08 12.06 5.77
N TYR A 204 -0.57 11.13 5.06
CA TYR A 204 -1.71 10.40 5.60
C TYR A 204 -1.83 8.97 5.08
N TYR A 205 -2.51 8.15 5.87
CA TYR A 205 -3.06 6.85 5.51
C TYR A 205 -2.00 5.82 5.09
N ASN A 206 -1.23 5.29 6.04
CA ASN A 206 -0.32 4.17 5.82
C ASN A 206 -0.47 3.06 6.86
N GLY A 207 -0.33 1.80 6.44
CA GLY A 207 -0.37 0.65 7.33
C GLY A 207 -1.80 0.21 7.64
N GLY A 208 -2.43 -0.59 6.77
CA GLY A 208 -3.71 -1.24 7.07
C GLY A 208 -4.89 -0.26 7.23
N VAL A 209 -5.00 0.74 6.36
CA VAL A 209 -5.93 1.86 6.52
C VAL A 209 -7.11 1.85 5.54
N ALA A 210 -8.30 2.25 6.00
CA ALA A 210 -9.51 2.24 5.17
C ALA A 210 -10.26 3.58 5.16
N TRP A 211 -10.69 4.01 3.97
CA TRP A 211 -11.46 5.24 3.77
C TRP A 211 -12.74 4.98 2.96
N ASP A 212 -13.88 5.56 3.37
CA ASP A 212 -15.13 5.58 2.60
C ASP A 212 -15.64 4.18 2.23
N ASN A 213 -16.25 3.50 3.21
CA ASN A 213 -16.88 2.18 3.07
C ASN A 213 -15.92 1.07 2.57
N SER A 214 -14.62 1.25 2.76
CA SER A 214 -13.59 0.30 2.31
C SER A 214 -13.14 -0.63 3.42
N VAL A 215 -12.44 -1.70 3.06
CA VAL A 215 -11.90 -2.68 4.02
C VAL A 215 -10.41 -2.89 3.75
N SER A 216 -9.59 -2.82 4.79
CA SER A 216 -8.15 -3.03 4.71
C SER A 216 -7.64 -3.92 5.83
N LEU A 217 -6.72 -4.81 5.47
CA LEU A 217 -5.93 -5.59 6.39
C LEU A 217 -4.46 -5.48 5.99
N MET A 218 -3.63 -5.04 6.92
CA MET A 218 -2.19 -5.25 6.86
C MET A 218 -1.78 -6.22 7.95
N ILE A 219 -0.89 -7.15 7.62
CA ILE A 219 -0.23 -8.02 8.58
C ILE A 219 1.27 -7.89 8.32
N ASP A 220 2.00 -7.53 9.36
CA ASP A 220 3.43 -7.82 9.46
C ASP A 220 3.53 -9.05 10.37
N ALA A 221 4.07 -10.14 9.82
CA ALA A 221 4.10 -11.43 10.48
C ALA A 221 5.52 -11.79 10.89
N GLY A 222 5.62 -12.74 11.81
CA GLY A 222 6.93 -13.10 12.37
C GLY A 222 7.23 -12.34 13.65
N GLN A 223 8.50 -12.26 13.99
CA GLN A 223 9.01 -11.71 15.25
C GLN A 223 10.26 -10.86 14.98
N GLY A 224 10.20 -10.12 13.87
CA GLY A 224 11.29 -9.31 13.32
C GLY A 224 11.71 -8.20 14.26
N ARG A 225 12.70 -7.41 13.85
CA ARG A 225 12.91 -6.08 14.41
C ARG A 225 12.59 -5.03 13.35
N ASP A 226 11.35 -4.59 13.38
CA ASP A 226 10.79 -3.77 12.32
C ASP A 226 10.84 -2.28 12.65
N ILE A 227 10.96 -1.47 11.60
CA ILE A 227 10.99 -0.01 11.72
C ILE A 227 9.87 0.60 10.88
N TYR A 228 8.89 1.18 11.56
CA TYR A 228 7.80 1.93 10.96
C TYR A 228 8.08 3.43 11.01
N ALA A 229 8.79 3.92 9.99
CA ALA A 229 9.19 5.30 9.80
C ALA A 229 8.09 6.15 9.11
N PHE A 230 6.97 6.35 9.80
CA PHE A 230 5.85 7.19 9.39
C PHE A 230 5.83 8.55 10.10
N GLU A 231 7.00 9.17 10.27
CA GLU A 231 7.18 10.40 11.07
C GLU A 231 6.34 11.57 10.55
N HIS A 232 6.06 11.57 9.25
CA HIS A 232 5.22 12.56 8.58
C HIS A 232 3.82 12.05 8.23
N SER A 233 3.50 10.79 8.53
CA SER A 233 2.25 10.15 8.11
C SER A 233 1.34 9.78 9.26
N THR A 234 0.04 9.77 8.99
CA THR A 234 -0.92 9.05 9.84
C THR A 234 -1.04 7.60 9.39
N GLY A 235 -1.35 6.70 10.31
CA GLY A 235 -1.37 5.30 9.93
C GLY A 235 -1.65 4.31 11.04
N LEU A 236 -1.22 3.08 10.81
CA LEU A 236 -1.31 1.92 11.68
C LEU A 236 -2.75 1.57 12.05
N GLY A 237 -3.45 0.87 11.16
CA GLY A 237 -4.77 0.30 11.43
C GLY A 237 -5.86 1.35 11.59
N ARG A 238 -5.81 2.46 10.83
CA ARG A 238 -6.75 3.59 10.90
C ARG A 238 -7.95 3.41 9.97
N ALA A 239 -9.15 3.87 10.36
CA ALA A 239 -10.27 3.94 9.43
C ALA A 239 -11.21 5.16 9.57
N ASP A 240 -11.65 5.72 8.45
CA ASP A 240 -12.54 6.89 8.37
C ASP A 240 -13.69 6.66 7.37
N TYR A 241 -14.81 7.38 7.53
CA TYR A 241 -16.01 7.30 6.68
C TYR A 241 -16.58 5.87 6.50
N ALA A 242 -16.96 5.22 7.59
CA ALA A 242 -17.49 3.85 7.61
C ALA A 242 -16.54 2.79 7.03
N GLY A 243 -15.22 3.04 7.07
CA GLY A 243 -14.19 2.09 6.67
C GLY A 243 -13.84 1.10 7.79
N TRP A 244 -13.26 -0.04 7.40
CA TRP A 244 -12.75 -1.07 8.32
C TRP A 244 -11.26 -1.27 8.06
N GLY A 245 -10.39 -0.79 8.94
CA GLY A 245 -8.93 -0.80 8.73
C GLY A 245 -8.21 -1.47 9.89
N LEU A 246 -7.48 -2.54 9.62
CA LEU A 246 -6.71 -3.26 10.63
C LEU A 246 -5.24 -3.33 10.24
N PHE A 247 -4.37 -3.13 11.22
CA PHE A 247 -2.98 -3.50 11.13
C PHE A 247 -2.62 -4.41 12.31
N ILE A 248 -2.04 -5.57 12.01
CA ILE A 248 -1.54 -6.53 12.98
C ILE A 248 -0.04 -6.68 12.75
N ASP A 249 0.73 -6.41 13.78
CA ASP A 249 2.13 -6.78 13.90
C ASP A 249 2.18 -8.00 14.84
N GLU A 250 2.70 -9.13 14.36
CA GLU A 250 2.77 -10.36 15.15
C GLU A 250 3.80 -10.28 16.28
N GLY A 251 4.75 -9.35 16.21
CA GLY A 251 5.64 -8.99 17.30
C GLY A 251 7.09 -8.75 16.89
N GLY A 252 7.93 -8.45 17.87
CA GLY A 252 9.31 -8.04 17.61
C GLY A 252 9.92 -7.20 18.74
N GLU A 253 11.00 -6.49 18.45
CA GLU A 253 11.49 -5.39 19.29
C GLU A 253 11.45 -4.09 18.50
N ASP A 254 10.24 -3.64 18.18
CA ASP A 254 9.98 -2.80 17.01
C ASP A 254 10.09 -1.31 17.31
N GLN A 255 10.17 -0.50 16.25
CA GLN A 255 10.21 0.94 16.34
C GLN A 255 9.06 1.58 15.58
N TYR A 256 8.09 2.11 16.32
CA TYR A 256 6.97 2.86 15.75
C TYR A 256 7.23 4.37 15.83
N ARG A 257 7.59 4.96 14.69
CA ARG A 257 7.81 6.41 14.55
C ARG A 257 6.68 7.00 13.71
N VAL A 258 5.54 7.24 14.35
CA VAL A 258 4.31 7.63 13.63
C VAL A 258 3.75 8.93 14.18
N ALA A 259 3.25 9.81 13.29
CA ALA A 259 2.68 11.09 13.72
C ALA A 259 1.42 10.90 14.60
N SER A 260 0.50 10.05 14.15
CA SER A 260 -0.70 9.62 14.86
C SER A 260 -1.40 8.48 14.11
N GLY A 261 -2.44 7.89 14.71
CA GLY A 261 -3.37 7.02 14.00
C GLY A 261 -3.47 5.58 14.50
N PHE A 262 -2.63 5.18 15.48
CA PHE A 262 -2.60 3.86 16.13
C PHE A 262 -4.00 3.30 16.43
N GLY A 263 -4.60 2.55 15.49
CA GLY A 263 -5.93 1.97 15.62
C GLY A 263 -7.08 2.97 15.69
N ASP A 264 -6.87 4.22 15.26
CA ASP A 264 -7.85 5.32 15.39
C ASP A 264 -8.97 5.20 14.35
N SER A 265 -10.18 5.60 14.73
CA SER A 265 -11.34 5.56 13.84
C SER A 265 -12.20 6.81 13.90
N SER A 266 -12.90 7.10 12.81
CA SER A 266 -13.96 8.11 12.83
C SER A 266 -15.14 7.81 11.89
N GLU A 267 -16.24 8.54 12.08
CA GLU A 267 -17.44 8.49 11.23
C GLU A 267 -18.03 7.07 11.02
N LYS A 268 -18.25 6.34 12.12
CA LYS A 268 -18.83 4.97 12.16
C LYS A 268 -17.91 3.89 11.58
N SER A 269 -16.61 4.15 11.57
CA SER A 269 -15.59 3.19 11.14
C SER A 269 -15.18 2.23 12.26
N VAL A 270 -14.58 1.11 11.87
CA VAL A 270 -13.95 0.14 12.77
C VAL A 270 -12.47 0.12 12.46
N ALA A 271 -11.63 0.27 13.49
CA ALA A 271 -10.19 0.37 13.30
C ALA A 271 -9.45 -0.37 14.40
N GLY A 272 -8.23 -0.82 14.12
CA GLY A 272 -7.45 -1.58 15.09
C GLY A 272 -5.98 -1.67 14.73
N PHE A 273 -5.13 -1.33 15.68
CA PHE A 273 -3.72 -1.66 15.64
C PHE A 273 -3.40 -2.63 16.77
N PHE A 274 -2.80 -3.76 16.40
CA PHE A 274 -2.44 -4.84 17.30
C PHE A 274 -0.96 -5.14 17.14
N ASP A 275 -0.19 -4.82 18.16
CA ASP A 275 1.16 -5.33 18.36
C ASP A 275 1.01 -6.51 19.37
N LEU A 276 1.38 -7.70 18.94
CA LEU A 276 0.98 -8.93 19.62
C LEU A 276 2.03 -9.51 20.57
N ASN A 277 3.29 -9.10 20.47
CA ASN A 277 4.36 -9.54 21.35
C ASN A 277 5.62 -8.69 21.16
N GLY A 278 6.16 -8.09 22.21
CA GLY A 278 7.41 -7.34 22.00
C GLY A 278 7.85 -6.52 23.18
N ASN A 279 8.96 -5.80 23.01
CA ASN A 279 9.29 -4.67 23.87
C ASN A 279 9.75 -3.50 23.01
N ASP A 280 8.79 -2.63 22.69
CA ASP A 280 8.88 -1.78 21.51
C ASP A 280 9.15 -0.34 21.88
N ILE A 281 9.65 0.40 20.91
CA ILE A 281 9.93 1.82 21.03
C ILE A 281 8.86 2.60 20.27
N TYR A 282 7.92 3.13 21.04
CA TYR A 282 6.94 4.08 20.55
C TYR A 282 7.49 5.51 20.62
N ALA A 283 7.87 6.06 19.48
CA ALA A 283 8.44 7.40 19.35
C ALA A 283 7.52 8.30 18.50
N PRO A 284 6.37 8.74 19.04
CA PRO A 284 5.47 9.63 18.30
C PRO A 284 6.16 10.96 17.99
N HIS A 285 5.80 11.56 16.85
CA HIS A 285 6.38 12.84 16.42
C HIS A 285 6.27 13.91 17.53
N PRO A 286 7.28 14.78 17.76
CA PRO A 286 7.27 15.75 18.86
C PRO A 286 6.06 16.69 18.88
N ASP A 287 5.53 17.01 17.69
CA ASP A 287 4.34 17.83 17.51
C ASP A 287 3.02 17.04 17.53
N SER A 288 3.06 15.75 17.89
CA SER A 288 1.88 14.90 17.95
C SER A 288 0.88 15.45 18.98
N SER A 289 -0.34 15.68 18.54
CA SER A 289 -1.44 16.16 19.36
C SER A 289 -2.16 15.04 20.12
N MET A 290 -1.59 13.83 20.17
CA MET A 290 -2.22 12.67 20.81
C MET A 290 -2.48 12.91 22.32
N PRO A 291 -3.75 12.79 22.77
CA PRO A 291 -4.11 12.85 24.18
C PRO A 291 -3.30 11.86 25.03
N PRO A 292 -2.96 12.19 26.29
CA PRO A 292 -2.21 11.28 27.17
C PRO A 292 -2.78 9.86 27.28
N ASP A 293 -4.11 9.75 27.29
CA ASP A 293 -4.83 8.48 27.47
C ASP A 293 -4.83 7.58 26.23
N THR A 294 -4.41 8.11 25.07
CA THR A 294 -4.30 7.38 23.80
C THR A 294 -2.87 7.41 23.28
N ARG A 295 -1.88 7.50 24.18
CA ARG A 295 -0.46 7.34 23.84
C ARG A 295 -0.09 5.86 23.89
N PRO A 296 0.44 5.29 22.80
CA PRO A 296 0.82 3.88 22.74
C PRO A 296 1.99 3.57 23.69
N GLY A 297 2.34 2.30 23.80
CA GLY A 297 3.41 1.82 24.66
C GLY A 297 3.16 0.41 25.19
N ASN A 298 4.26 -0.28 25.48
CA ASN A 298 4.31 -1.65 25.98
C ASN A 298 3.22 -2.02 26.99
N GLY A 299 2.48 -3.08 26.70
CA GLY A 299 1.43 -3.68 27.53
C GLY A 299 0.18 -2.83 27.70
N LYS A 300 -0.03 -1.80 26.86
CA LYS A 300 -1.22 -0.94 26.94
C LYS A 300 -2.35 -1.43 26.05
N LEU A 301 -3.55 -1.09 26.49
CA LEU A 301 -4.78 -1.22 25.72
C LEU A 301 -5.61 0.04 25.91
N PHE A 302 -6.12 0.59 24.81
CA PHE A 302 -7.13 1.64 24.87
C PHE A 302 -8.12 1.54 23.70
N LEU A 303 -9.32 2.05 23.95
CA LEU A 303 -10.42 2.09 22.98
C LEU A 303 -10.74 3.54 22.64
N TYR A 304 -10.88 3.82 21.35
CA TYR A 304 -11.36 5.11 20.88
C TYR A 304 -12.88 5.19 20.99
N PRO A 305 -13.45 6.35 21.36
CA PRO A 305 -14.90 6.52 21.47
C PRO A 305 -15.68 6.21 20.18
N GLN A 306 -15.01 6.26 19.02
CA GLN A 306 -15.61 6.06 17.70
C GLN A 306 -15.45 4.63 17.14
N GLY A 307 -14.90 3.69 17.91
CA GLY A 307 -14.81 2.27 17.52
C GLY A 307 -13.42 1.77 17.12
N GLY A 308 -12.38 2.56 17.35
CA GLY A 308 -10.98 2.17 17.19
C GLY A 308 -10.40 1.46 18.41
N THR A 309 -9.33 0.69 18.24
CA THR A 309 -8.61 0.03 19.34
C THR A 309 -7.10 0.00 19.11
N PHE A 310 -6.35 0.19 20.17
CA PHE A 310 -4.92 -0.12 20.24
C PHE A 310 -4.70 -1.23 21.26
N ILE A 311 -3.88 -2.21 20.90
CA ILE A 311 -3.44 -3.28 21.80
C ILE A 311 -1.95 -3.53 21.54
N ASP A 312 -1.20 -3.62 22.63
CA ASP A 312 0.19 -4.05 22.71
C ASP A 312 0.30 -5.09 23.84
N ARG A 313 1.02 -6.19 23.62
CA ARG A 313 1.02 -7.39 24.49
C ARG A 313 2.39 -7.84 24.96
#